data_AF-A0A1B6M2F1-F1
#
_entry.id   AF-A0A1B6M2F1-F1
#
_cell.length_a   1.000
_cell.length_b   1.000
_cell.length_c   1.000
_cell.angle_alpha   90.00
_cell.angle_beta   90.00
_cell.angle_gamma   90.00
#
_symmetry.space_group_name_H-M   'P 1'
#
loop_
_entity.id
_entity.type
_entity.pdbx_description
1 polymer ?
#
loop_
_entity_poly.entity_id
_entity_poly.type
_entity_poly.pdbx_seq_one_letter_code
_entity_poly.pdbx_strand_id
1 'polypeptide(L)'
;PDVLGSSSLGQLLANDFWGTALSDPRSHKSYRPLTTLSFRLDCWLCGLQPMWFHGVNMLLHAACCLLFTRVALVVAGLDTRFATIAGLLFAVHPIHTEAVAGVVGRADVLACLLFLLSFLIYHDDRWHLKGNRRLLSSCLLAAMSMLAKETGLTVLMVNLLYDFYKTWPHLKGALLEARWSEESRRFSRRAVKVLMVACVLLAFRLAMLQGSLPKFSSLDNPTAFHPCSYVRILTFCYLAAFNWWLLLCPSTLSHDWQMGSIPLITSLADCRNLTTALFVTCCLLLAYRCAAEFESQRHAPLILGSLLLVVPFLPATNLIFTVGFVVAERVLYIPSLGAVLLVCYGGQRLYKSCPPRHRTVLLVSVLLLGASFSYKTIDRNRAWSSRETLVRAGIKALPHNAKMHYNLANYLRDSNSPDMAISHYREALRLWPGYASAHNNLGTLMSSASEAEAHFRSAITISPSHVNAHYNLGQVYRKMNRTLEAVAMLERCLRLDTSYSPAHLVLAKLHPPSIASVSRTQTV
;
A
#
# COMPACT_ATOMS: atom_id res chain seq x y z
N PRO A 1 -1.75 4.82 -21.36
CA PRO A 1 -1.68 3.96 -22.58
C PRO A 1 -2.15 2.53 -22.29
N ASP A 2 -1.59 1.89 -21.25
CA ASP A 2 -1.86 0.48 -20.94
C ASP A 2 -3.31 0.17 -20.58
N VAL A 3 -3.95 1.01 -19.77
CA VAL A 3 -5.37 0.88 -19.43
C VAL A 3 -6.27 1.20 -20.63
N LEU A 4 -5.90 2.17 -21.46
CA LEU A 4 -6.68 2.58 -22.63
C LEU A 4 -6.64 1.56 -23.78
N GLY A 5 -5.76 0.57 -23.68
CA GLY A 5 -5.58 -0.44 -24.71
C GLY A 5 -4.84 0.03 -25.97
N SER A 6 -4.25 1.23 -25.93
CA SER A 6 -3.44 1.76 -27.03
C SER A 6 -2.09 1.04 -27.18
N SER A 7 -1.61 0.38 -26.12
CA SER A 7 -0.41 -0.44 -26.11
C SER A 7 -0.72 -1.93 -26.32
N SER A 8 0.27 -2.69 -26.79
CA SER A 8 0.15 -4.13 -26.97
C SER A 8 0.10 -4.87 -25.63
N LEU A 9 -0.43 -6.10 -25.61
CA LEU A 9 -0.41 -6.94 -24.40
C LEU A 9 1.02 -7.24 -23.93
N GLY A 10 1.99 -7.30 -24.85
CA GLY A 10 3.41 -7.45 -24.51
C GLY A 10 3.97 -6.26 -23.74
N GLN A 11 3.57 -5.03 -24.10
CA GLN A 11 3.99 -3.81 -23.39
C GLN A 11 3.45 -3.78 -21.94
N LEU A 12 2.26 -4.31 -21.70
CA LEU A 12 1.70 -4.43 -20.34
C LEU A 12 2.57 -5.32 -19.43
N LEU A 13 3.26 -6.31 -20.00
CA LEU A 13 4.19 -7.16 -19.26
C LEU A 13 5.59 -6.53 -19.08
N ALA A 14 5.90 -5.46 -19.81
CA ALA A 14 7.17 -4.75 -19.76
C ALA A 14 7.12 -3.45 -18.94
N ASN A 15 5.92 -2.94 -18.66
CA ASN A 15 5.69 -1.72 -17.90
C ASN A 15 5.40 -2.01 -16.43
N ASP A 16 5.72 -1.05 -15.57
CA ASP A 16 5.22 -1.01 -14.22
C ASP A 16 3.73 -0.65 -14.18
N PHE A 17 3.14 -0.76 -13.00
CA PHE A 17 1.74 -0.46 -12.71
C PHE A 17 1.30 0.96 -13.12
N TRP A 18 2.24 1.91 -13.25
CA TRP A 18 1.96 3.30 -13.62
C TRP A 18 2.19 3.56 -15.12
N GLY A 19 2.57 2.55 -15.89
CA GLY A 19 2.79 2.63 -17.33
C GLY A 19 4.19 3.09 -17.73
N THR A 20 5.14 3.09 -16.79
CA THR A 20 6.55 3.37 -17.08
C THR A 20 7.28 2.07 -17.36
N ALA A 21 8.13 2.02 -18.39
CA ALA A 21 8.90 0.81 -18.71
C ALA A 21 9.75 0.36 -17.51
N LEU A 22 9.74 -0.94 -17.20
CA LEU A 22 10.52 -1.51 -16.09
C LEU A 22 12.03 -1.31 -16.27
N SER A 23 12.51 -1.04 -17.48
CA SER A 23 13.91 -0.67 -17.75
C SER A 23 14.26 0.77 -17.40
N ASP A 24 13.28 1.67 -17.27
CA ASP A 24 13.55 3.07 -16.90
C ASP A 24 14.03 3.13 -15.43
N PRO A 25 15.15 3.82 -15.14
CA PRO A 25 15.60 4.06 -13.77
C PRO A 25 14.59 4.81 -12.89
N ARG A 26 13.67 5.57 -13.49
CA ARG A 26 12.60 6.32 -12.81
C ARG A 26 11.35 5.47 -12.55
N SER A 27 11.29 4.25 -13.07
CA SER A 27 10.17 3.35 -12.81
C SER A 27 10.05 3.05 -11.32
N HIS A 28 8.80 2.97 -10.84
CA HIS A 28 8.50 2.60 -9.47
C HIS A 28 8.74 1.10 -9.19
N LYS A 29 9.04 0.32 -10.24
CA LYS A 29 9.26 -1.14 -10.24
C LYS A 29 8.09 -1.94 -9.66
N SER A 30 6.90 -1.35 -9.57
CA SER A 30 5.68 -2.00 -9.11
C SER A 30 5.10 -2.86 -10.23
N TYR A 31 5.46 -4.14 -10.29
CA TYR A 31 4.99 -5.06 -11.33
C TYR A 31 3.64 -5.71 -10.96
N ARG A 32 2.55 -5.28 -11.60
CA ARG A 32 1.17 -5.74 -11.32
C ARG A 32 0.32 -5.92 -12.58
N PRO A 33 0.77 -6.74 -13.54
CA PRO A 33 0.16 -6.83 -14.87
C PRO A 33 -1.29 -7.32 -14.80
N LEU A 34 -1.65 -8.22 -13.88
CA LEU A 34 -3.01 -8.75 -13.80
C LEU A 34 -4.00 -7.64 -13.38
N THR A 35 -3.57 -6.75 -12.49
CA THR A 35 -4.39 -5.60 -12.07
C THR A 35 -4.54 -4.62 -13.23
N THR A 36 -3.46 -4.26 -13.94
CA THR A 36 -3.54 -3.38 -15.11
C THR A 36 -4.42 -3.97 -16.22
N LEU A 37 -4.34 -5.29 -16.44
CA LEU A 37 -5.18 -6.00 -17.40
C LEU A 37 -6.66 -5.91 -17.00
N SER A 38 -6.97 -6.05 -15.71
CA SER A 38 -8.36 -5.90 -15.23
C SER A 38 -8.89 -4.48 -15.44
N PHE A 39 -8.06 -3.44 -15.31
CA PHE A 39 -8.46 -2.07 -15.65
C PHE A 39 -8.68 -1.88 -17.15
N ARG A 40 -7.85 -2.52 -17.99
CA ARG A 40 -8.02 -2.50 -19.45
C ARG A 40 -9.33 -3.17 -19.87
N LEU A 41 -9.70 -4.28 -19.24
CA LEU A 41 -10.98 -4.95 -19.48
C LEU A 41 -12.17 -4.06 -19.10
N ASP A 42 -12.13 -3.41 -17.93
CA ASP A 42 -13.17 -2.45 -17.54
C ASP A 42 -13.27 -1.28 -18.52
N CYS A 43 -12.12 -0.71 -18.92
CA CYS A 43 -12.09 0.38 -19.87
C CYS A 43 -12.66 -0.03 -21.24
N TRP A 44 -12.42 -1.27 -21.66
CA TRP A 44 -12.97 -1.82 -22.90
C TRP A 44 -14.49 -2.02 -22.82
N LEU A 45 -15.01 -2.50 -21.69
CA LEU A 45 -16.44 -2.76 -21.50
C LEU A 45 -17.27 -1.49 -21.26
N CYS A 46 -16.74 -0.54 -20.49
CA CYS A 46 -17.53 0.55 -19.92
C CYS A 46 -16.87 1.94 -20.06
N GLY A 47 -15.74 2.03 -20.77
CA GLY A 47 -14.99 3.28 -20.91
C GLY A 47 -14.34 3.75 -19.60
N LEU A 48 -14.03 5.05 -19.52
CA LEU A 48 -13.35 5.67 -18.36
C LEU A 48 -14.31 6.16 -17.25
N GLN A 49 -15.54 5.63 -17.21
CA GLN A 49 -16.51 6.03 -16.19
C GLN A 49 -16.12 5.44 -14.82
N PRO A 50 -15.81 6.27 -13.80
CA PRO A 50 -15.29 5.77 -12.51
C PRO A 50 -16.23 4.79 -11.79
N MET A 51 -17.54 4.96 -11.98
CA MET A 51 -18.57 4.14 -11.33
C MET A 51 -18.35 2.64 -11.54
N TRP A 52 -17.99 2.21 -12.76
CA TRP A 52 -17.77 0.79 -13.07
C TRP A 52 -16.51 0.25 -12.41
N PHE A 53 -15.45 1.05 -12.33
CA PHE A 53 -14.23 0.66 -11.65
C PHE A 53 -14.47 0.42 -10.15
N HIS A 54 -15.26 1.29 -9.52
CA HIS A 54 -15.69 1.13 -8.13
C HIS A 54 -16.63 -0.07 -7.96
N GLY A 55 -17.57 -0.28 -8.89
CA GLY A 55 -18.48 -1.41 -8.88
C GLY A 55 -17.77 -2.76 -8.91
N VAL A 56 -16.76 -2.91 -9.76
CA VAL A 56 -15.93 -4.14 -9.81
C VAL A 56 -15.15 -4.33 -8.51
N ASN A 57 -14.56 -3.28 -7.93
CA ASN A 57 -13.88 -3.38 -6.63
C ASN A 57 -14.84 -3.82 -5.52
N MET A 58 -16.08 -3.30 -5.53
CA MET A 58 -17.13 -3.69 -4.57
C MET A 58 -17.52 -5.16 -4.72
N LEU A 59 -17.71 -5.64 -5.96
CA LEU A 59 -18.02 -7.05 -6.23
C LEU A 59 -16.87 -7.98 -5.81
N LEU A 60 -15.62 -7.60 -6.11
CA LEU A 60 -14.45 -8.35 -5.66
C LEU A 60 -14.37 -8.39 -4.12
N HIS A 61 -14.69 -7.29 -3.44
CA HIS A 61 -14.70 -7.22 -1.98
C HIS A 61 -15.81 -8.10 -1.38
N ALA A 62 -17.02 -8.06 -1.94
CA ALA A 62 -18.11 -8.93 -1.54
C ALA A 62 -17.73 -10.42 -1.70
N ALA A 63 -17.09 -10.78 -2.81
CA ALA A 63 -16.57 -12.13 -3.02
C ALA A 63 -15.49 -12.50 -1.98
N CYS A 64 -14.58 -11.59 -1.63
CA CYS A 64 -13.60 -11.81 -0.56
C CYS A 64 -14.30 -12.07 0.79
N CYS A 65 -15.35 -11.32 1.13
CA CYS A 65 -16.11 -11.53 2.37
C CYS A 65 -16.76 -12.92 2.43
N LEU A 66 -17.35 -13.38 1.32
CA LEU A 66 -17.94 -14.71 1.21
C LEU A 66 -16.88 -15.82 1.33
N LEU A 67 -15.74 -15.68 0.63
CA LEU A 67 -14.65 -16.64 0.73
C LEU A 67 -14.03 -16.66 2.13
N PHE A 68 -13.86 -15.50 2.77
CA PHE A 68 -13.36 -15.43 4.14
C PHE A 68 -14.32 -16.07 5.14
N THR A 69 -15.63 -15.85 4.98
CA THR A 69 -16.67 -16.55 5.76
C THR A 69 -16.53 -18.08 5.61
N ARG A 70 -16.28 -18.56 4.39
CA ARG A 70 -16.02 -19.98 4.12
C ARG A 70 -14.73 -20.47 4.77
N VAL A 71 -13.65 -19.69 4.73
CA VAL A 71 -12.39 -20.02 5.43
C VAL A 71 -12.64 -20.15 6.93
N ALA A 72 -13.34 -19.20 7.54
CA ALA A 72 -13.67 -19.20 8.96
C ALA A 72 -14.52 -20.42 9.35
N LEU A 73 -15.49 -20.81 8.52
CA LEU A 73 -16.37 -21.95 8.77
C LEU A 73 -15.67 -23.29 8.55
N VAL A 74 -15.06 -23.47 7.38
CA VAL A 74 -14.61 -24.78 6.89
C VAL A 74 -13.18 -25.10 7.34
N VAL A 75 -12.29 -24.11 7.31
CA VAL A 75 -10.86 -24.33 7.52
C VAL A 75 -10.43 -23.99 8.94
N ALA A 76 -10.94 -22.88 9.50
CA ALA A 76 -10.69 -22.51 10.88
C ALA A 76 -11.58 -23.31 11.86
N GLY A 77 -12.80 -23.66 11.47
CA GLY A 77 -13.74 -24.41 12.32
C GLY A 77 -14.44 -23.52 13.36
N LEU A 78 -14.74 -22.26 13.01
CA LEU A 78 -15.65 -21.45 13.81
C LEU A 78 -17.09 -21.96 13.68
N ASP A 79 -17.89 -21.75 14.72
CA ASP A 79 -19.33 -21.99 14.66
C ASP A 79 -19.95 -21.06 13.62
N THR A 80 -21.03 -21.51 12.96
CA THR A 80 -21.70 -20.76 11.88
C THR A 80 -21.97 -19.30 12.24
N ARG A 81 -22.43 -19.02 13.46
CA ARG A 81 -22.71 -17.65 13.94
C ARG A 81 -21.46 -16.77 13.93
N PHE A 82 -20.35 -17.28 14.47
CA PHE A 82 -19.10 -16.52 14.54
C PHE A 82 -18.38 -16.43 13.20
N ALA A 83 -18.51 -17.45 12.34
CA ALA A 83 -18.03 -17.38 10.96
C ALA A 83 -18.76 -16.30 10.15
N THR A 84 -20.10 -16.22 10.25
CA THR A 84 -20.88 -15.15 9.62
C THR A 84 -20.51 -13.77 10.17
N ILE A 85 -20.34 -13.64 11.50
CA ILE A 85 -19.88 -12.39 12.11
C ILE A 85 -18.49 -12.01 11.59
N ALA A 86 -17.57 -12.96 11.41
CA ALA A 86 -16.25 -12.68 10.85
C ALA A 86 -16.35 -12.12 9.42
N GLY A 87 -17.20 -12.72 8.58
CA GLY A 87 -17.50 -12.20 7.24
C GLY A 87 -18.05 -10.78 7.25
N LEU A 88 -19.02 -10.50 8.14
CA LEU A 88 -19.65 -9.18 8.27
C LEU A 88 -18.70 -8.13 8.82
N LEU A 89 -17.94 -8.44 9.89
CA LEU A 89 -16.95 -7.54 10.46
C LEU A 89 -15.83 -7.23 9.48
N PHE A 90 -15.41 -8.21 8.68
CA PHE A 90 -14.49 -7.97 7.58
C PHE A 90 -15.13 -7.04 6.53
N ALA A 91 -16.38 -7.30 6.10
CA ALA A 91 -17.05 -6.45 5.11
C ALA A 91 -17.18 -4.97 5.49
N VAL A 92 -17.38 -4.68 6.78
CA VAL A 92 -17.60 -3.30 7.26
C VAL A 92 -16.34 -2.64 7.82
N HIS A 93 -15.19 -3.31 7.76
CA HIS A 93 -13.98 -2.84 8.44
C HIS A 93 -13.44 -1.52 7.83
N PRO A 94 -13.27 -0.43 8.60
CA PRO A 94 -12.88 0.87 8.05
C PRO A 94 -11.55 0.89 7.30
N ILE A 95 -10.60 0.03 7.69
CA ILE A 95 -9.30 -0.15 7.01
C ILE A 95 -9.42 -0.52 5.53
N HIS A 96 -10.55 -1.10 5.10
CA HIS A 96 -10.77 -1.50 3.72
C HIS A 96 -11.21 -0.36 2.82
N THR A 97 -11.61 0.78 3.40
CA THR A 97 -12.20 1.88 2.65
C THR A 97 -11.32 2.32 1.48
N GLU A 98 -10.02 2.48 1.70
CA GLU A 98 -9.10 2.87 0.63
C GLU A 98 -8.88 1.78 -0.43
N ALA A 99 -8.81 0.50 0.00
CA ALA A 99 -8.64 -0.63 -0.90
C ALA A 99 -9.86 -0.85 -1.81
N VAL A 100 -11.06 -0.54 -1.32
CA VAL A 100 -12.33 -0.75 -2.05
C VAL A 100 -12.76 0.50 -2.80
N ALA A 101 -12.80 1.66 -2.13
CA ALA A 101 -13.25 2.92 -2.73
C ALA A 101 -12.21 3.49 -3.71
N GLY A 102 -10.91 3.32 -3.47
CA GLY A 102 -9.89 3.75 -4.43
C GLY A 102 -9.86 2.83 -5.64
N VAL A 103 -9.93 3.38 -6.86
CA VAL A 103 -9.80 2.59 -8.11
C VAL A 103 -8.50 1.77 -8.10
N VAL A 104 -7.39 2.41 -7.72
CA VAL A 104 -6.06 1.80 -7.58
C VAL A 104 -6.03 0.65 -6.55
N GLY A 105 -6.95 0.65 -5.59
CA GLY A 105 -7.09 -0.40 -4.58
C GLY A 105 -7.49 -1.77 -5.14
N ARG A 106 -7.85 -1.86 -6.42
CA ARG A 106 -8.10 -3.14 -7.12
C ARG A 106 -7.00 -4.17 -6.92
N ALA A 107 -5.74 -3.72 -6.87
CA ALA A 107 -4.60 -4.60 -6.62
C ALA A 107 -4.76 -5.41 -5.31
N ASP A 108 -5.22 -4.76 -4.24
CA ASP A 108 -5.41 -5.37 -2.92
C ASP A 108 -6.55 -6.38 -2.91
N VAL A 109 -7.72 -5.96 -3.42
CA VAL A 109 -8.93 -6.79 -3.39
C VAL A 109 -8.80 -7.99 -4.32
N LEU A 110 -8.26 -7.80 -5.53
CA LEU A 110 -8.02 -8.89 -6.48
C LEU A 110 -6.96 -9.87 -5.97
N ALA A 111 -5.86 -9.38 -5.40
CA ALA A 111 -4.85 -10.25 -4.80
C ALA A 111 -5.43 -11.05 -3.64
N CYS A 112 -6.25 -10.44 -2.77
CA CYS A 112 -6.91 -11.12 -1.66
C CYS A 112 -7.91 -12.19 -2.13
N LEU A 113 -8.67 -11.94 -3.20
CA LEU A 113 -9.59 -12.91 -3.78
C LEU A 113 -8.83 -14.18 -4.21
N LEU A 114 -7.76 -13.99 -4.99
CA LEU A 114 -6.91 -15.08 -5.50
C LEU A 114 -6.14 -15.78 -4.37
N PHE A 115 -5.73 -15.03 -3.35
CA PHE A 115 -5.12 -15.54 -2.12
C PHE A 115 -6.09 -16.48 -1.40
N LEU A 116 -7.33 -16.05 -1.14
CA LEU A 116 -8.33 -16.85 -0.45
C LEU A 116 -8.74 -18.09 -1.26
N LEU A 117 -8.87 -17.97 -2.59
CA LEU A 117 -9.12 -19.12 -3.47
C LEU A 117 -7.96 -20.12 -3.44
N SER A 118 -6.71 -19.65 -3.51
CA SER A 118 -5.52 -20.50 -3.41
C SER A 118 -5.50 -21.26 -2.07
N PHE A 119 -5.78 -20.55 -0.98
CA PHE A 119 -5.82 -21.12 0.37
C PHE A 119 -6.95 -22.14 0.55
N LEU A 120 -8.17 -21.83 0.06
CA LEU A 120 -9.31 -22.73 0.09
C LEU A 120 -9.07 -23.99 -0.74
N ILE A 121 -8.57 -23.87 -1.98
CA ILE A 121 -8.26 -25.05 -2.80
C ILE A 121 -7.19 -25.92 -2.13
N TYR A 122 -6.24 -25.32 -1.40
CA TYR A 122 -5.21 -26.08 -0.70
C TYR A 122 -5.78 -26.88 0.50
N HIS A 123 -6.67 -26.27 1.30
CA HIS A 123 -7.08 -26.79 2.62
C HIS A 123 -8.52 -27.27 2.75
N ASP A 124 -9.43 -26.96 1.82
CA ASP A 124 -10.82 -27.43 1.82
C ASP A 124 -10.94 -28.70 0.96
N ASP A 125 -11.09 -29.84 1.63
CA ASP A 125 -11.17 -31.15 0.98
C ASP A 125 -12.48 -31.36 0.18
N ARG A 126 -13.45 -30.45 0.27
CA ARG A 126 -14.70 -30.52 -0.50
C ARG A 126 -14.54 -30.12 -1.97
N TRP A 127 -13.41 -29.57 -2.36
CA TRP A 127 -13.15 -29.25 -3.77
C TRP A 127 -12.93 -30.52 -4.60
N HIS A 128 -13.47 -30.56 -5.83
CA HIS A 128 -13.39 -31.74 -6.70
C HIS A 128 -11.97 -32.12 -7.14
N LEU A 129 -11.01 -31.20 -7.05
CA LEU A 129 -9.62 -31.43 -7.44
C LEU A 129 -8.89 -32.29 -6.40
N LYS A 130 -8.24 -33.36 -6.84
CA LYS A 130 -7.47 -34.28 -5.98
C LYS A 130 -5.97 -34.27 -6.29
N GLY A 131 -5.16 -34.61 -5.30
CA GLY A 131 -3.72 -34.86 -5.43
C GLY A 131 -2.94 -33.68 -6.02
N ASN A 132 -2.08 -33.96 -7.00
CA ASN A 132 -1.20 -32.95 -7.62
C ASN A 132 -1.97 -31.85 -8.36
N ARG A 133 -3.16 -32.13 -8.91
CA ARG A 133 -3.96 -31.12 -9.61
C ARG A 133 -4.42 -30.02 -8.66
N ARG A 134 -4.84 -30.41 -7.45
CA ARG A 134 -5.21 -29.46 -6.38
C ARG A 134 -4.05 -28.54 -6.00
N LEU A 135 -2.87 -29.15 -5.78
CA LEU A 135 -1.66 -28.40 -5.45
C LEU A 135 -1.26 -27.43 -6.57
N LEU A 136 -1.28 -27.89 -7.82
CA LEU A 136 -0.95 -27.06 -8.97
C LEU A 136 -1.93 -25.88 -9.10
N SER A 137 -3.24 -26.12 -8.98
CA SER A 137 -4.25 -25.05 -9.03
C SER A 137 -4.06 -24.02 -7.91
N SER A 138 -3.75 -24.45 -6.68
CA SER A 138 -3.42 -23.51 -5.59
C SER A 138 -2.17 -22.68 -5.92
N CYS A 139 -1.10 -23.32 -6.41
CA CYS A 139 0.14 -22.63 -6.80
C CYS A 139 -0.07 -21.65 -7.97
N LEU A 140 -0.89 -21.98 -8.96
CA LEU A 140 -1.24 -21.09 -10.07
C LEU A 140 -2.02 -19.87 -9.57
N LEU A 141 -3.00 -20.06 -8.68
CA LEU A 141 -3.73 -18.95 -8.07
C LEU A 141 -2.84 -18.07 -7.18
N ALA A 142 -1.85 -18.66 -6.51
CA ALA A 142 -0.86 -17.92 -5.74
C ALA A 142 0.04 -17.05 -6.66
N ALA A 143 0.45 -17.60 -7.80
CA ALA A 143 1.19 -16.86 -8.82
C ALA A 143 0.34 -15.71 -9.38
N MET A 144 -0.94 -15.96 -9.70
CA MET A 144 -1.86 -14.90 -10.14
C MET A 144 -2.09 -13.84 -9.06
N SER A 145 -2.20 -14.24 -7.79
CA SER A 145 -2.31 -13.31 -6.66
C SER A 145 -1.08 -12.40 -6.57
N MET A 146 0.13 -12.96 -6.74
CA MET A 146 1.38 -12.18 -6.82
C MET A 146 1.38 -11.18 -7.99
N LEU A 147 0.87 -11.58 -9.16
CA LEU A 147 0.77 -10.72 -10.34
C LEU A 147 -0.31 -9.62 -10.21
N ALA A 148 -1.27 -9.78 -9.31
CA ALA A 148 -2.20 -8.71 -8.93
C ALA A 148 -1.55 -7.75 -7.91
N LYS A 149 -0.92 -8.31 -6.87
CA LYS A 149 -0.13 -7.57 -5.89
C LYS A 149 0.94 -8.46 -5.27
N GLU A 150 2.10 -7.87 -5.03
CA GLU A 150 3.27 -8.50 -4.44
C GLU A 150 3.03 -9.33 -3.17
N THR A 151 2.12 -8.90 -2.32
CA THR A 151 1.79 -9.54 -1.04
C THR A 151 1.10 -10.88 -1.25
N GLY A 152 0.52 -11.12 -2.42
CA GLY A 152 -0.13 -12.38 -2.78
C GLY A 152 0.78 -13.61 -2.69
N LEU A 153 2.09 -13.45 -2.90
CA LEU A 153 3.07 -14.54 -2.79
C LEU A 153 3.08 -15.19 -1.39
N THR A 154 2.70 -14.43 -0.35
CA THR A 154 2.69 -14.89 1.04
C THR A 154 1.71 -16.04 1.30
N VAL A 155 0.72 -16.28 0.41
CA VAL A 155 -0.21 -17.41 0.54
C VAL A 155 0.50 -18.76 0.50
N LEU A 156 1.60 -18.90 -0.25
CA LEU A 156 2.37 -20.14 -0.31
C LEU A 156 2.99 -20.45 1.06
N MET A 157 3.48 -19.43 1.75
CA MET A 157 4.01 -19.55 3.10
C MET A 157 2.90 -19.88 4.11
N VAL A 158 1.74 -19.20 4.02
CA VAL A 158 0.59 -19.48 4.89
C VAL A 158 0.08 -20.92 4.68
N ASN A 159 -0.04 -21.39 3.43
CA ASN A 159 -0.43 -22.76 3.10
C ASN A 159 0.53 -23.77 3.70
N LEU A 160 1.84 -23.56 3.52
CA LEU A 160 2.88 -24.46 4.03
C LEU A 160 2.89 -24.52 5.55
N LEU A 161 2.84 -23.36 6.23
CA LEU A 161 2.86 -23.29 7.69
C LEU A 161 1.59 -23.89 8.31
N TYR A 162 0.42 -23.70 7.69
CA TYR A 162 -0.82 -24.28 8.18
C TYR A 162 -0.93 -25.79 7.89
N ASP A 163 -0.40 -26.27 6.76
CA ASP A 163 -0.26 -27.71 6.44
C ASP A 163 0.71 -28.41 7.40
N PHE A 164 1.81 -27.72 7.75
CA PHE A 164 2.76 -28.16 8.76
C PHE A 164 2.07 -28.31 10.13
N TYR A 165 1.31 -27.29 10.56
CA TYR A 165 0.52 -27.35 11.79
C TYR A 165 -0.44 -28.54 11.79
N LYS A 166 -1.21 -28.75 10.71
CA LYS A 166 -2.16 -29.88 10.60
C LYS A 166 -1.46 -31.25 10.62
N THR A 167 -0.27 -31.35 10.05
CA THR A 167 0.47 -32.63 9.95
C THR A 167 1.45 -32.85 11.12
N TRP A 168 1.52 -31.92 12.08
CA TRP A 168 2.49 -31.95 13.18
C TRP A 168 2.55 -33.27 13.96
N PRO A 169 1.44 -33.93 14.36
CA PRO A 169 1.50 -35.19 15.09
C PRO A 169 2.27 -36.29 14.36
N HIS A 170 2.13 -36.36 13.02
CA HIS A 170 2.84 -37.32 12.19
C HIS A 170 4.30 -36.90 11.92
N LEU A 171 4.57 -35.60 11.85
CA LEU A 171 5.92 -35.06 11.66
C LEU A 171 6.76 -35.18 12.93
N LYS A 172 6.16 -35.00 14.11
CA LYS A 172 6.82 -35.16 15.40
C LYS A 172 7.40 -36.57 15.54
N GLY A 173 6.62 -37.61 15.23
CA GLY A 173 7.10 -38.99 15.22
C GLY A 173 8.22 -39.23 14.18
N ALA A 174 8.15 -38.59 13.02
CA ALA A 174 9.21 -38.69 12.02
C ALA A 174 10.52 -37.99 12.45
N LEU A 175 10.42 -36.84 13.12
CA LEU A 175 11.58 -36.02 13.53
C LEU A 175 12.23 -36.52 14.81
N LEU A 176 11.44 -36.88 15.82
CA LEU A 176 11.95 -37.29 17.13
C LEU A 176 12.22 -38.79 17.23
N GLU A 177 11.41 -39.61 16.55
CA GLU A 177 11.48 -41.08 16.64
C GLU A 177 12.02 -41.74 15.36
N ALA A 178 12.41 -40.95 14.35
CA ALA A 178 12.80 -41.41 13.01
C ALA A 178 11.74 -42.30 12.33
N ARG A 179 10.46 -42.21 12.75
CA ARG A 179 9.35 -43.01 12.23
C ARG A 179 8.63 -42.29 11.09
N TRP A 180 9.01 -42.62 9.86
CA TRP A 180 8.40 -42.03 8.67
C TRP A 180 7.06 -42.67 8.33
N SER A 181 5.97 -41.96 8.65
CA SER A 181 4.62 -42.31 8.20
C SER A 181 4.39 -41.92 6.74
N GLU A 182 3.40 -42.53 6.09
CA GLU A 182 3.05 -42.16 4.72
C GLU A 182 2.54 -40.71 4.63
N GLU A 183 1.88 -40.20 5.68
CA GLU A 183 1.47 -38.79 5.76
C GLU A 183 2.66 -37.83 5.85
N SER A 184 3.70 -38.15 6.64
CA SER A 184 4.89 -37.29 6.72
C SER A 184 5.65 -37.24 5.38
N ARG A 185 5.71 -38.36 4.65
CA ARG A 185 6.23 -38.40 3.28
C ARG A 185 5.37 -37.63 2.29
N ARG A 186 4.04 -37.70 2.40
CA ARG A 186 3.12 -36.90 1.57
C ARG A 186 3.30 -35.41 1.82
N PHE A 187 3.36 -34.98 3.08
CA PHE A 187 3.64 -33.59 3.44
C PHE A 187 4.99 -33.14 2.88
N SER A 188 6.06 -33.91 3.08
CA SER A 188 7.40 -33.57 2.57
C SER A 188 7.39 -33.36 1.05
N ARG A 189 6.72 -34.24 0.29
CA ARG A 189 6.54 -34.08 -1.16
C ARG A 189 5.74 -32.83 -1.54
N ARG A 190 4.70 -32.47 -0.77
CA ARG A 190 3.95 -31.22 -0.98
C ARG A 190 4.83 -30.00 -0.67
N ALA A 191 5.51 -30.01 0.46
CA ALA A 191 6.38 -28.93 0.92
C ALA A 191 7.49 -28.62 -0.09
N VAL A 192 8.20 -29.63 -0.59
CA VAL A 192 9.23 -29.46 -1.62
C VAL A 192 8.67 -28.80 -2.88
N LYS A 193 7.48 -29.21 -3.34
CA LYS A 193 6.84 -28.60 -4.52
C LYS A 193 6.42 -27.15 -4.27
N VAL A 194 5.84 -26.84 -3.11
CA VAL A 194 5.44 -25.46 -2.75
C VAL A 194 6.67 -24.57 -2.64
N LEU A 195 7.73 -25.03 -1.97
CA LEU A 195 8.99 -24.30 -1.84
C LEU A 195 9.67 -24.08 -3.19
N MET A 196 9.71 -25.10 -4.06
CA MET A 196 10.22 -24.96 -5.42
C MET A 196 9.46 -23.87 -6.19
N VAL A 197 8.11 -23.92 -6.16
CA VAL A 197 7.29 -22.88 -6.81
C VAL A 197 7.54 -21.50 -6.21
N ALA A 198 7.63 -21.40 -4.88
CA ALA A 198 7.92 -20.13 -4.21
C ALA A 198 9.28 -19.56 -4.63
N CYS A 199 10.32 -20.40 -4.71
CA CYS A 199 11.65 -20.00 -5.20
C CYS A 199 11.61 -19.54 -6.66
N VAL A 200 10.91 -20.27 -7.54
CA VAL A 200 10.74 -19.88 -8.95
C VAL A 200 10.02 -18.54 -9.08
N LEU A 201 8.93 -18.33 -8.34
CA LEU A 201 8.18 -17.07 -8.38
C LEU A 201 8.97 -15.90 -7.80
N LEU A 202 9.74 -16.14 -6.74
CA LEU A 202 10.62 -15.11 -6.16
C LEU A 202 11.76 -14.76 -7.11
N ALA A 203 12.39 -15.76 -7.75
CA ALA A 203 13.43 -15.54 -8.76
C ALA A 203 12.89 -14.79 -9.98
N PHE A 204 11.73 -15.20 -10.49
CA PHE A 204 11.02 -14.48 -11.56
C PHE A 204 10.79 -13.02 -11.18
N ARG A 205 10.33 -12.78 -9.96
CA ARG A 205 10.05 -11.43 -9.49
C ARG A 205 11.32 -10.58 -9.33
N LEU A 206 12.39 -11.14 -8.77
CA LEU A 206 13.69 -10.46 -8.68
C LEU A 206 14.26 -10.13 -10.07
N ALA A 207 14.07 -11.04 -11.04
CA ALA A 207 14.44 -10.81 -12.43
C ALA A 207 13.65 -9.64 -13.05
N MET A 208 12.34 -9.55 -12.80
CA MET A 208 11.50 -8.42 -13.25
C MET A 208 11.89 -7.08 -12.62
N LEU A 209 12.46 -7.10 -11.40
CA LEU A 209 13.00 -5.91 -10.74
C LEU A 209 14.39 -5.49 -11.26
N GLN A 210 14.94 -6.21 -12.26
CA GLN A 210 16.27 -5.97 -12.83
C GLN A 210 17.38 -5.93 -11.76
N GLY A 211 17.23 -6.73 -10.69
CA GLY A 211 18.21 -6.82 -9.61
C GLY A 211 18.31 -5.58 -8.72
N SER A 212 17.43 -4.59 -8.85
CA SER A 212 17.43 -3.37 -8.02
C SER A 212 16.14 -3.25 -7.21
N LEU A 213 16.28 -3.00 -5.91
CA LEU A 213 15.13 -2.62 -5.08
C LEU A 213 14.71 -1.18 -5.39
N PRO A 214 13.42 -0.82 -5.22
CA PRO A 214 12.97 0.56 -5.38
C PRO A 214 13.78 1.49 -4.47
N LYS A 215 14.24 2.61 -5.03
CA LYS A 215 14.93 3.65 -4.27
C LYS A 215 13.89 4.58 -3.65
N PHE A 216 13.89 4.65 -2.33
CA PHE A 216 13.03 5.57 -1.58
C PHE A 216 13.82 6.81 -1.17
N SER A 217 13.10 7.90 -0.91
CA SER A 217 13.67 9.14 -0.38
C SER A 217 13.35 9.33 1.10
N SER A 218 14.04 10.25 1.76
CA SER A 218 13.72 10.65 3.14
C SER A 218 12.31 11.26 3.27
N LEU A 219 11.73 11.75 2.17
CA LEU A 219 10.35 12.24 2.13
C LEU A 219 9.34 11.09 2.28
N ASP A 220 9.66 9.93 1.69
CA ASP A 220 8.79 8.76 1.67
C ASP A 220 8.77 8.06 3.04
N ASN A 221 9.94 7.88 3.63
CA ASN A 221 10.10 7.23 4.93
C ASN A 221 11.22 7.89 5.75
N PRO A 222 10.93 8.97 6.49
CA PRO A 222 11.94 9.68 7.28
C PRO A 222 12.68 8.77 8.27
N THR A 223 11.97 7.79 8.84
CA THR A 223 12.54 6.83 9.80
C THR A 223 13.65 6.00 9.17
N ALA A 224 13.45 5.46 7.96
CA ALA A 224 14.44 4.60 7.30
C ALA A 224 15.79 5.30 7.06
N PHE A 225 15.76 6.61 6.79
CA PHE A 225 16.94 7.43 6.48
C PHE A 225 17.54 8.14 7.70
N HIS A 226 17.02 7.92 8.91
CA HIS A 226 17.58 8.54 10.10
C HIS A 226 18.97 7.96 10.43
N PRO A 227 20.00 8.79 10.75
CA PRO A 227 21.38 8.33 10.94
C PRO A 227 21.54 7.42 12.17
N CYS A 228 20.76 7.66 13.23
CA CYS A 228 20.83 6.89 14.46
C CYS A 228 19.98 5.61 14.38
N SER A 229 20.62 4.44 14.43
CA SER A 229 19.96 3.12 14.42
C SER A 229 18.99 2.92 15.58
N TYR A 230 19.30 3.47 16.76
CA TYR A 230 18.45 3.39 17.93
C TYR A 230 17.06 4.04 17.70
N VAL A 231 17.03 5.24 17.13
CA VAL A 231 15.79 5.94 16.75
C VAL A 231 14.99 5.13 15.72
N ARG A 232 15.69 4.51 14.74
CA ARG A 232 15.04 3.66 13.74
C ARG A 232 14.33 2.47 14.36
N ILE A 233 15.02 1.73 15.23
CA ILE A 233 14.47 0.54 15.89
C ILE A 233 13.26 0.91 16.75
N LEU A 234 13.40 1.91 17.63
CA LEU A 234 12.29 2.35 18.48
C LEU A 234 11.06 2.77 17.66
N THR A 235 11.29 3.56 16.61
CA THR A 235 10.20 4.03 15.75
C THR A 235 9.59 2.88 14.96
N PHE A 236 10.37 1.95 14.38
CA PHE A 236 9.82 0.80 13.66
C PHE A 236 9.02 -0.15 14.55
N CYS A 237 9.48 -0.41 15.78
CA CYS A 237 8.71 -1.20 16.75
C CYS A 237 7.38 -0.53 17.10
N TYR A 238 7.38 0.79 17.30
CA TYR A 238 6.14 1.54 17.48
C TYR A 238 5.25 1.52 16.25
N LEU A 239 5.80 1.62 15.04
CA LEU A 239 5.02 1.54 13.81
C LEU A 239 4.34 0.18 13.66
N ALA A 240 4.99 -0.93 14.03
CA ALA A 240 4.34 -2.23 14.08
C ALA A 240 3.14 -2.23 15.05
N ALA A 241 3.31 -1.68 16.26
CA ALA A 241 2.24 -1.53 17.24
C ALA A 241 1.10 -0.62 16.74
N PHE A 242 1.43 0.47 16.05
CA PHE A 242 0.48 1.41 15.46
C PHE A 242 -0.35 0.77 14.35
N ASN A 243 0.27 0.01 13.44
CA ASN A 243 -0.45 -0.73 12.41
C ASN A 243 -1.42 -1.76 13.02
N TRP A 244 -1.02 -2.42 14.12
CA TRP A 244 -1.90 -3.34 14.84
C TRP A 244 -3.07 -2.60 15.52
N TRP A 245 -2.80 -1.41 16.08
CA TRP A 245 -3.84 -0.54 16.62
C TRP A 245 -4.87 -0.12 15.56
N LEU A 246 -4.45 0.17 14.32
CA LEU A 246 -5.38 0.48 13.23
C LEU A 246 -6.33 -0.67 12.87
N LEU A 247 -5.93 -1.92 13.10
CA LEU A 247 -6.81 -3.10 12.92
C LEU A 247 -7.82 -3.25 14.05
N LEU A 248 -7.51 -2.81 15.27
CA LEU A 248 -8.42 -2.92 16.42
C LEU A 248 -9.31 -1.70 16.58
N CYS A 249 -8.74 -0.51 16.39
CA CYS A 249 -9.39 0.78 16.54
C CYS A 249 -8.96 1.70 15.38
N PRO A 250 -9.63 1.63 14.22
CA PRO A 250 -9.34 2.48 13.06
C PRO A 250 -9.86 3.91 13.28
N SER A 251 -9.31 4.61 14.29
CA SER A 251 -9.73 5.96 14.66
C SER A 251 -9.16 7.03 13.72
N THR A 252 -7.89 6.85 13.32
CA THR A 252 -7.10 7.82 12.58
C THR A 252 -6.59 7.18 11.29
N LEU A 253 -7.36 7.31 10.22
CA LEU A 253 -7.01 6.81 8.89
C LEU A 253 -6.58 7.97 7.99
N SER A 254 -5.48 7.79 7.25
CA SER A 254 -4.96 8.76 6.29
C SER A 254 -4.72 8.10 4.94
N HIS A 255 -5.00 8.84 3.85
CA HIS A 255 -4.72 8.37 2.50
C HIS A 255 -3.21 8.41 2.17
N ASP A 256 -2.41 9.07 3.02
CA ASP A 256 -0.96 9.16 2.89
C ASP A 256 -0.29 9.36 4.26
N TRP A 257 0.85 8.69 4.46
CA TRP A 257 1.63 8.68 5.70
C TRP A 257 3.09 9.16 5.53
N GLN A 258 3.42 9.74 4.38
CA GLN A 258 4.76 10.27 4.09
C GLN A 258 5.03 11.61 4.81
N MET A 259 6.25 12.14 4.74
CA MET A 259 6.60 13.50 5.20
C MET A 259 6.31 13.77 6.69
N GLY A 260 6.68 12.84 7.55
CA GLY A 260 6.67 13.05 9.01
C GLY A 260 5.30 12.88 9.68
N SER A 261 4.37 12.12 9.09
CA SER A 261 3.06 11.83 9.69
C SER A 261 3.12 11.25 11.10
N ILE A 262 4.17 10.50 11.39
CA ILE A 262 4.44 9.96 12.73
C ILE A 262 5.78 10.54 13.20
N PRO A 263 5.79 11.34 14.29
CA PRO A 263 7.02 11.85 14.86
C PRO A 263 7.96 10.72 15.27
N LEU A 264 9.25 10.87 15.01
CA LEU A 264 10.26 9.89 15.40
C LEU A 264 10.28 9.69 16.92
N ILE A 265 10.60 8.47 17.37
CA ILE A 265 10.83 8.18 18.79
C ILE A 265 12.32 8.27 19.04
N THR A 266 12.74 9.34 19.72
CA THR A 266 14.16 9.63 19.96
C THR A 266 14.64 9.23 21.35
N SER A 267 13.73 8.85 22.26
CA SER A 267 14.05 8.49 23.65
C SER A 267 13.23 7.29 24.12
N LEU A 268 13.81 6.48 25.01
CA LEU A 268 13.10 5.41 25.71
C LEU A 268 12.03 5.94 26.67
N ALA A 269 12.17 7.19 27.16
CA ALA A 269 11.20 7.83 28.05
C ALA A 269 9.91 8.27 27.34
N ASP A 270 9.85 8.15 26.00
CA ASP A 270 8.64 8.44 25.24
C ASP A 270 7.50 7.49 25.64
N CYS A 271 6.34 8.04 26.00
CA CYS A 271 5.19 7.27 26.43
C CYS A 271 4.68 6.28 25.37
N ARG A 272 4.96 6.54 24.08
CA ARG A 272 4.61 5.63 22.97
C ARG A 272 5.32 4.28 23.07
N ASN A 273 6.45 4.21 23.77
CA ASN A 273 7.13 2.94 24.04
C ASN A 273 6.29 2.02 24.95
N LEU A 274 5.36 2.55 25.75
CA LEU A 274 4.40 1.73 26.50
C LEU A 274 3.46 0.99 25.55
N THR A 275 3.00 1.64 24.49
CA THR A 275 2.19 0.99 23.43
C THR A 275 2.99 -0.10 22.73
N THR A 276 4.27 0.16 22.43
CA THR A 276 5.17 -0.84 21.88
C THR A 276 5.36 -2.03 22.83
N ALA A 277 5.60 -1.77 24.12
CA ALA A 277 5.78 -2.82 25.13
C ALA A 277 4.52 -3.67 25.31
N LEU A 278 3.34 -3.04 25.35
CA LEU A 278 2.05 -3.72 25.39
C LEU A 278 1.86 -4.60 24.15
N PHE A 279 2.12 -4.06 22.96
CA PHE A 279 2.03 -4.82 21.71
C PHE A 279 2.96 -6.03 21.70
N VAL A 280 4.25 -5.86 22.04
CA VAL A 280 5.20 -6.97 22.12
C VAL A 280 4.76 -8.00 23.16
N THR A 281 4.26 -7.57 24.31
CA THR A 281 3.73 -8.47 25.35
C THR A 281 2.55 -9.27 24.82
N CYS A 282 1.59 -8.63 24.13
CA CYS A 282 0.47 -9.32 23.48
C CYS A 282 0.94 -10.32 22.42
N CYS A 283 1.93 -9.96 21.60
CA CYS A 283 2.52 -10.87 20.63
C CYS A 283 3.21 -12.08 21.28
N LEU A 284 3.97 -11.87 22.35
CA LEU A 284 4.64 -12.94 23.10
C LEU A 284 3.62 -13.86 23.77
N LEU A 285 2.57 -13.32 24.38
CA LEU A 285 1.47 -14.11 24.95
C LEU A 285 0.73 -14.90 23.88
N LEU A 286 0.44 -14.29 22.73
CA LEU A 286 -0.17 -14.97 21.59
C LEU A 286 0.73 -16.10 21.08
N ALA A 287 2.02 -15.85 20.90
CA ALA A 287 3.00 -16.85 20.47
C ALA A 287 3.12 -18.00 21.47
N TYR A 288 3.17 -17.69 22.77
CA TYR A 288 3.16 -18.70 23.84
C TYR A 288 1.89 -19.55 23.79
N ARG A 289 0.71 -18.93 23.65
CA ARG A 289 -0.56 -19.67 23.53
C ARG A 289 -0.61 -20.53 22.27
N CYS A 290 -0.12 -20.02 21.15
CA CYS A 290 0.02 -20.79 19.92
C CYS A 290 0.94 -22.00 20.10
N ALA A 291 2.06 -21.84 20.80
CA ALA A 291 3.01 -22.93 21.07
C ALA A 291 2.44 -23.98 22.04
N ALA A 292 1.81 -23.53 23.13
CA ALA A 292 1.22 -24.42 24.14
C ALA A 292 0.08 -25.28 23.56
N GLU A 293 -0.69 -24.73 22.63
CA GLU A 293 -1.84 -25.41 22.00
C GLU A 293 -1.50 -26.04 20.65
N PHE A 294 -0.24 -25.94 20.22
CA PHE A 294 0.20 -26.45 18.92
C PHE A 294 0.00 -27.97 18.82
N GLU A 295 0.33 -28.68 19.90
CA GLU A 295 0.25 -30.14 19.97
C GLU A 295 -1.19 -30.64 20.11
N SER A 296 -2.04 -29.92 20.85
CA SER A 296 -3.44 -30.31 21.06
C SER A 296 -4.26 -30.20 19.77
N GLN A 297 -3.83 -29.35 18.83
CA GLN A 297 -4.53 -28.96 17.60
C GLN A 297 -5.97 -28.47 17.80
N ARG A 298 -6.40 -28.22 19.05
CA ARG A 298 -7.78 -27.87 19.40
C ARG A 298 -8.17 -26.46 18.94
N HIS A 299 -7.18 -25.61 18.73
CA HIS A 299 -7.37 -24.17 18.54
C HIS A 299 -6.86 -23.70 17.18
N ALA A 300 -7.25 -24.43 16.13
CA ALA A 300 -6.92 -24.10 14.74
C ALA A 300 -7.20 -22.62 14.34
N PRO A 301 -8.30 -21.96 14.77
CA PRO A 301 -8.52 -20.55 14.47
C PRO A 301 -7.44 -19.61 15.03
N LEU A 302 -6.84 -19.95 16.18
CA LEU A 302 -5.79 -19.16 16.81
C LEU A 302 -4.52 -19.16 15.96
N ILE A 303 -4.10 -20.34 15.52
CA ILE A 303 -2.91 -20.52 14.69
C ILE A 303 -3.14 -19.87 13.32
N LEU A 304 -4.27 -20.18 12.67
CA LEU A 304 -4.59 -19.63 11.35
C LEU A 304 -4.72 -18.10 11.38
N GLY A 305 -5.41 -17.55 12.39
CA GLY A 305 -5.54 -16.11 12.56
C GLY A 305 -4.19 -15.41 12.75
N SER A 306 -3.29 -16.02 13.52
CA SER A 306 -1.92 -15.53 13.72
C SER A 306 -1.10 -15.58 12.43
N LEU A 307 -1.18 -16.67 11.66
CA LEU A 307 -0.51 -16.81 10.37
C LEU A 307 -0.99 -15.78 9.35
N LEU A 308 -2.31 -15.60 9.21
CA LEU A 308 -2.92 -14.62 8.30
C LEU A 308 -2.63 -13.19 8.71
N LEU A 309 -2.42 -12.91 10.00
CA LEU A 309 -2.06 -11.59 10.49
C LEU A 309 -0.58 -11.26 10.24
N VAL A 310 0.33 -12.18 10.58
CA VAL A 310 1.78 -11.90 10.62
C VAL A 310 2.43 -12.09 9.25
N VAL A 311 2.16 -13.20 8.57
CA VAL A 311 2.91 -13.58 7.36
C VAL A 311 2.70 -12.58 6.21
N PRO A 312 1.46 -12.15 5.90
CA PRO A 312 1.23 -11.13 4.87
C PRO A 312 1.72 -9.73 5.25
N PHE A 313 1.84 -9.42 6.55
CA PHE A 313 2.30 -8.13 7.05
C PHE A 313 3.83 -8.02 7.11
N LEU A 314 4.55 -9.13 7.27
CA LEU A 314 6.00 -9.17 7.45
C LEU A 314 6.78 -8.33 6.41
N PRO A 315 6.46 -8.39 5.09
CA PRO A 315 7.08 -7.54 4.08
C PRO A 315 6.95 -6.02 4.31
N ALA A 316 5.89 -5.59 5.01
CA ALA A 316 5.59 -4.18 5.22
C ALA A 316 6.08 -3.63 6.57
N THR A 317 6.72 -4.47 7.40
CA THR A 317 7.15 -4.09 8.76
C THR A 317 8.30 -3.08 8.83
N ASN A 318 9.01 -2.83 7.71
CA ASN A 318 10.28 -2.10 7.69
C ASN A 318 11.42 -2.74 8.52
N LEU A 319 11.21 -3.91 9.13
CA LEU A 319 12.20 -4.58 9.99
C LEU A 319 13.22 -5.40 9.20
N ILE A 320 12.80 -6.01 8.09
CA ILE A 320 13.67 -6.85 7.24
C ILE A 320 14.25 -6.02 6.08
N PHE A 321 13.42 -5.23 5.42
CA PHE A 321 13.82 -4.34 4.34
C PHE A 321 13.03 -3.04 4.44
N THR A 322 13.69 -1.94 4.04
CA THR A 322 13.08 -0.61 4.06
C THR A 322 12.05 -0.48 2.96
N VAL A 323 10.85 -0.04 3.33
CA VAL A 323 9.73 0.19 2.42
C VAL A 323 9.42 1.69 2.36
N GLY A 324 8.93 2.17 1.22
CA GLY A 324 8.67 3.59 0.97
C GLY A 324 7.47 4.21 1.69
N PHE A 325 6.84 3.50 2.63
CA PHE A 325 5.73 4.05 3.41
C PHE A 325 5.97 3.84 4.90
N VAL A 326 5.61 4.86 5.69
CA VAL A 326 5.74 4.86 7.15
C VAL A 326 4.69 3.95 7.80
N VAL A 327 3.43 4.08 7.36
CA VAL A 327 2.31 3.22 7.78
C VAL A 327 1.72 2.53 6.57
N ALA A 328 1.38 1.25 6.73
CA ALA A 328 1.04 0.37 5.63
C ALA A 328 -0.48 0.13 5.53
N GLU A 329 -1.32 1.18 5.62
CA GLU A 329 -2.79 1.03 5.66
C GLU A 329 -3.34 0.11 4.57
N ARG A 330 -3.00 0.38 3.30
CA ARG A 330 -3.44 -0.46 2.17
C ARG A 330 -2.98 -1.91 2.28
N VAL A 331 -1.81 -2.16 2.89
CA VAL A 331 -1.27 -3.51 3.05
C VAL A 331 -2.02 -4.29 4.13
N LEU A 332 -2.70 -3.62 5.06
CA LEU A 332 -3.46 -4.24 6.14
C LEU A 332 -4.73 -4.96 5.68
N TYR A 333 -5.12 -4.85 4.40
CA TYR A 333 -6.29 -5.54 3.85
C TYR A 333 -6.23 -7.07 4.07
N ILE A 334 -5.14 -7.75 3.67
CA ILE A 334 -4.99 -9.21 3.92
C ILE A 334 -4.76 -9.53 5.40
N PRO A 335 -3.83 -8.86 6.13
CA PRO A 335 -3.65 -9.03 7.58
C PRO A 335 -4.93 -8.90 8.42
N SER A 336 -5.88 -8.06 7.99
CA SER A 336 -7.16 -7.91 8.68
C SER A 336 -8.00 -9.19 8.70
N LEU A 337 -7.80 -10.13 7.75
CA LEU A 337 -8.40 -11.47 7.81
C LEU A 337 -8.01 -12.18 9.11
N GLY A 338 -6.71 -12.10 9.46
CA GLY A 338 -6.18 -12.70 10.68
C GLY A 338 -6.70 -12.00 11.93
N ALA A 339 -6.69 -10.66 11.96
CA ALA A 339 -7.20 -9.89 13.09
C ALA A 339 -8.69 -10.15 13.36
N VAL A 340 -9.53 -10.10 12.34
CA VAL A 340 -10.96 -10.38 12.46
C VAL A 340 -11.20 -11.83 12.91
N LEU A 341 -10.45 -12.80 12.37
CA LEU A 341 -10.57 -14.20 12.77
C LEU A 341 -10.23 -14.40 14.25
N LEU A 342 -9.17 -13.75 14.75
CA LEU A 342 -8.77 -13.80 16.17
C LEU A 342 -9.81 -13.16 17.08
N VAL A 343 -10.36 -12.01 16.70
CA VAL A 343 -11.43 -11.32 17.45
C VAL A 343 -12.69 -12.19 17.54
N CYS A 344 -13.15 -12.74 16.40
CA CYS A 344 -14.33 -13.61 16.38
C CYS A 344 -14.11 -14.92 17.14
N TYR A 345 -12.92 -15.50 17.06
CA TYR A 345 -12.57 -16.70 17.82
C TYR A 345 -12.54 -16.43 19.34
N GLY A 346 -11.94 -15.31 19.77
CA GLY A 346 -12.00 -14.86 21.16
C GLY A 346 -13.44 -14.65 21.64
N GLY A 347 -14.26 -14.00 20.82
CA GLY A 347 -15.70 -13.85 21.07
C GLY A 347 -16.42 -15.20 21.21
N GLN A 348 -16.14 -16.18 20.35
CA GLN A 348 -16.72 -17.52 20.43
C GLN A 348 -16.36 -18.21 21.75
N ARG A 349 -15.11 -18.11 22.18
CA ARG A 349 -14.65 -18.68 23.45
C ARG A 349 -15.37 -18.06 24.63
N LEU A 350 -15.43 -16.73 24.68
CA LEU A 350 -16.16 -16.00 25.71
C LEU A 350 -17.65 -16.39 25.72
N TYR A 351 -18.28 -16.47 24.55
CA TYR A 351 -19.69 -16.85 24.45
C TYR A 351 -19.97 -18.25 25.02
N LYS A 352 -19.09 -19.22 24.74
CA LYS A 352 -19.22 -20.60 25.24
C LYS A 352 -18.95 -20.69 26.74
N SER A 353 -18.00 -19.91 27.26
CA SER A 353 -17.61 -19.92 28.68
C SER A 353 -18.51 -19.09 29.59
N CYS A 354 -19.19 -18.07 29.08
CA CYS A 354 -19.96 -17.13 29.90
C CYS A 354 -21.42 -17.55 30.17
N PRO A 355 -22.01 -17.12 31.31
CA PRO A 355 -23.43 -17.30 31.61
C PRO A 355 -24.36 -16.60 30.60
N PRO A 356 -25.64 -16.99 30.49
CA PRO A 356 -26.58 -16.45 29.50
C PRO A 356 -26.69 -14.92 29.48
N ARG A 357 -26.70 -14.27 30.66
CA ARG A 357 -26.74 -12.80 30.77
C ARG A 357 -25.58 -12.11 30.06
N HIS A 358 -24.37 -12.66 30.20
CA HIS A 358 -23.17 -12.13 29.58
C HIS A 358 -23.10 -12.44 28.08
N ARG A 359 -23.79 -13.50 27.60
CA ARG A 359 -23.90 -13.80 26.17
C ARG A 359 -24.66 -12.71 25.43
N THR A 360 -25.77 -12.23 26.00
CA THR A 360 -26.51 -11.10 25.43
C THR A 360 -25.65 -9.85 25.36
N VAL A 361 -24.92 -9.53 26.44
CA VAL A 361 -23.99 -8.39 26.46
C VAL A 361 -22.93 -8.53 25.37
N LEU A 362 -22.31 -9.70 25.23
CA LEU A 362 -21.31 -9.95 24.19
C LEU A 362 -21.87 -9.78 22.77
N LEU A 363 -23.06 -10.30 22.50
CA LEU A 363 -23.72 -10.15 21.20
C LEU A 363 -24.04 -8.68 20.91
N VAL A 364 -24.56 -7.94 21.89
CA VAL A 364 -24.81 -6.49 21.76
C VAL A 364 -23.50 -5.75 21.51
N SER A 365 -22.41 -6.07 22.22
CA SER A 365 -21.10 -5.45 22.00
C SER A 365 -20.56 -5.72 20.58
N VAL A 366 -20.76 -6.93 20.05
CA VAL A 366 -20.37 -7.27 18.66
C VAL A 366 -21.21 -6.49 17.65
N LEU A 367 -22.51 -6.33 17.89
CA LEU A 367 -23.39 -5.51 17.04
C LEU A 367 -23.00 -4.02 17.08
N LEU A 368 -22.70 -3.49 18.26
CA LEU A 368 -22.21 -2.11 18.42
C LEU A 368 -20.86 -1.90 17.73
N LEU A 369 -19.95 -2.88 17.82
CA LEU A 369 -18.69 -2.85 17.09
C LEU A 369 -18.94 -2.80 15.58
N GLY A 370 -19.79 -3.70 15.06
CA GLY A 370 -20.17 -3.71 13.64
C GLY A 370 -20.83 -2.40 13.19
N ALA A 371 -21.72 -1.82 13.99
CA ALA A 371 -22.34 -0.53 13.71
C ALA A 371 -21.32 0.61 13.70
N SER A 372 -20.38 0.62 14.64
CA SER A 372 -19.31 1.63 14.71
C SER A 372 -18.37 1.55 13.51
N PHE A 373 -18.05 0.34 13.06
CA PHE A 373 -17.24 0.09 11.87
C PHE A 373 -17.98 0.53 10.61
N SER A 374 -19.25 0.17 10.45
CA SER A 374 -20.09 0.66 9.36
C SER A 374 -20.15 2.19 9.31
N TYR A 375 -20.38 2.84 10.45
CA TYR A 375 -20.39 4.31 10.54
C TYR A 375 -19.05 4.90 10.10
N LYS A 376 -17.94 4.39 10.62
CA LYS A 376 -16.58 4.84 10.26
C LYS A 376 -16.27 4.61 8.79
N THR A 377 -16.70 3.49 8.21
CA THR A 377 -16.55 3.19 6.77
C THR A 377 -17.35 4.15 5.91
N ILE A 378 -18.60 4.47 6.30
CA ILE A 378 -19.43 5.47 5.60
C ILE A 378 -18.79 6.86 5.67
N ASP A 379 -18.36 7.29 6.87
CA ASP A 379 -17.69 8.59 7.07
C ASP A 379 -16.40 8.65 6.23
N ARG A 380 -15.60 7.59 6.24
CA ARG A 380 -14.37 7.50 5.46
C ARG A 380 -14.65 7.52 3.95
N ASN A 381 -15.70 6.86 3.47
CA ASN A 381 -16.10 6.90 2.06
C ASN A 381 -16.46 8.31 1.60
N ARG A 382 -17.07 9.14 2.46
CA ARG A 382 -17.35 10.55 2.13
C ARG A 382 -16.08 11.34 1.82
N ALA A 383 -14.95 11.00 2.45
CA ALA A 383 -13.67 11.63 2.15
C ALA A 383 -13.16 11.32 0.72
N TRP A 384 -13.61 10.24 0.09
CA TRP A 384 -13.23 9.87 -1.28
C TRP A 384 -14.17 10.45 -2.36
N SER A 385 -15.14 11.27 -1.98
CA SER A 385 -16.14 11.83 -2.90
C SER A 385 -15.59 12.90 -3.84
N SER A 386 -14.64 13.72 -3.38
CA SER A 386 -14.05 14.80 -4.17
C SER A 386 -12.62 15.12 -3.74
N ARG A 387 -11.88 15.83 -4.60
CA ARG A 387 -10.52 16.31 -4.27
C ARG A 387 -10.53 17.19 -3.01
N GLU A 388 -11.56 18.02 -2.84
CA GLU A 388 -11.69 18.90 -1.68
C GLU A 388 -11.84 18.08 -0.39
N THR A 389 -12.81 17.17 -0.35
CA THR A 389 -13.12 16.38 0.85
C THR A 389 -11.95 15.49 1.23
N LEU A 390 -11.24 14.92 0.24
CA LEU A 390 -10.07 14.08 0.46
C LEU A 390 -8.92 14.85 1.13
N VAL A 391 -8.62 16.05 0.63
CA VAL A 391 -7.54 16.87 1.15
C VAL A 391 -7.90 17.44 2.53
N ARG A 392 -9.15 17.88 2.74
CA ARG A 392 -9.65 18.31 4.05
C ARG A 392 -9.64 17.18 5.08
N ALA A 393 -10.00 15.96 4.68
CA ALA A 393 -9.90 14.79 5.56
C ALA A 393 -8.44 14.46 5.89
N GLY A 394 -7.52 14.61 4.92
CA GLY A 394 -6.08 14.42 5.13
C GLY A 394 -5.50 15.35 6.17
N ILE A 395 -5.74 16.66 6.07
CA ILE A 395 -5.24 17.63 7.05
C ILE A 395 -5.91 17.48 8.42
N LYS A 396 -7.19 17.07 8.47
CA LYS A 396 -7.88 16.75 9.73
C LYS A 396 -7.24 15.54 10.43
N ALA A 397 -6.86 14.51 9.67
CA ALA A 397 -6.22 13.32 10.20
C ALA A 397 -4.77 13.57 10.62
N LEU A 398 -4.05 14.40 9.85
CA LEU A 398 -2.63 14.69 10.02
C LEU A 398 -2.34 16.19 9.92
N PRO A 399 -2.69 16.99 10.95
CA PRO A 399 -2.55 18.45 10.91
C PRO A 399 -1.10 18.94 10.96
N HIS A 400 -0.14 18.06 11.30
CA HIS A 400 1.29 18.41 11.36
C HIS A 400 2.07 17.78 10.20
N ASN A 401 1.41 17.50 9.09
CA ASN A 401 2.02 16.88 7.92
C ASN A 401 2.23 17.88 6.77
N ALA A 402 3.47 18.04 6.33
CA ALA A 402 3.83 18.99 5.28
C ALA A 402 3.12 18.70 3.94
N LYS A 403 2.97 17.42 3.57
CA LYS A 403 2.30 17.00 2.33
C LYS A 403 0.80 17.33 2.35
N MET A 404 0.15 17.20 3.50
CA MET A 404 -1.28 17.56 3.65
C MET A 404 -1.50 19.06 3.45
N HIS A 405 -0.66 19.89 4.08
CA HIS A 405 -0.68 21.34 3.87
C HIS A 405 -0.38 21.71 2.42
N TYR A 406 0.63 21.09 1.79
CA TYR A 406 0.96 21.31 0.38
C TYR A 406 -0.20 20.93 -0.56
N ASN A 407 -0.84 19.78 -0.34
CA ASN A 407 -1.98 19.34 -1.14
C ASN A 407 -3.18 20.27 -0.99
N LEU A 408 -3.43 20.79 0.22
CA LEU A 408 -4.48 21.79 0.47
C LEU A 408 -4.15 23.11 -0.19
N ALA A 409 -2.90 23.56 -0.12
CA ALA A 409 -2.44 24.75 -0.81
C ALA A 409 -2.61 24.64 -2.34
N ASN A 410 -2.29 23.49 -2.93
CA ASN A 410 -2.56 23.25 -4.36
C ASN A 410 -4.05 23.34 -4.69
N TYR A 411 -4.91 22.71 -3.88
CA TYR A 411 -6.36 22.78 -4.09
C TYR A 411 -6.89 24.22 -3.96
N LEU A 412 -6.45 24.97 -2.94
CA LEU A 412 -6.86 26.36 -2.70
C LEU A 412 -6.39 27.29 -3.83
N ARG A 413 -5.15 27.09 -4.32
CA ARG A 413 -4.64 27.80 -5.49
C ARG A 413 -5.52 27.54 -6.71
N ASP A 414 -5.82 26.27 -6.99
CA ASP A 414 -6.63 25.87 -8.13
C ASP A 414 -8.10 26.36 -7.99
N SER A 415 -8.56 26.60 -6.75
CA SER A 415 -9.89 27.13 -6.39
C SER A 415 -9.92 28.66 -6.26
N ASN A 416 -8.92 29.36 -6.79
CA ASN A 416 -8.82 30.83 -6.81
C ASN A 416 -8.80 31.49 -5.42
N SER A 417 -8.19 30.84 -4.42
CA SER A 417 -7.98 31.37 -3.07
C SER A 417 -6.47 31.46 -2.73
N PRO A 418 -5.71 32.33 -3.42
CA PRO A 418 -4.25 32.35 -3.35
C PRO A 418 -3.70 32.70 -1.96
N ASP A 419 -4.36 33.58 -1.20
CA ASP A 419 -3.88 33.98 0.13
C ASP A 419 -3.87 32.82 1.13
N MET A 420 -4.95 32.02 1.13
CA MET A 420 -5.01 30.79 1.92
C MET A 420 -4.04 29.73 1.38
N ALA A 421 -3.82 29.67 0.07
CA ALA A 421 -2.82 28.76 -0.48
C ALA A 421 -1.40 29.12 0.01
N ILE A 422 -1.05 30.41 0.03
CA ILE A 422 0.24 30.91 0.52
C ILE A 422 0.45 30.52 1.99
N SER A 423 -0.56 30.69 2.85
CA SER A 423 -0.44 30.31 4.27
C SER A 423 -0.18 28.82 4.44
N HIS A 424 -0.89 27.96 3.71
CA HIS A 424 -0.67 26.51 3.75
C HIS A 424 0.66 26.08 3.12
N TYR A 425 1.16 26.72 2.06
CA TYR A 425 2.51 26.46 1.54
C TYR A 425 3.59 26.85 2.55
N ARG A 426 3.45 28.01 3.21
CA ARG A 426 4.38 28.44 4.26
C ARG A 426 4.40 27.46 5.41
N GLU A 427 3.23 26.96 5.84
CA GLU A 427 3.15 25.94 6.87
C GLU A 427 3.76 24.60 6.44
N ALA A 428 3.56 24.19 5.18
CA ALA A 428 4.22 23.01 4.63
C ALA A 428 5.76 23.15 4.67
N LEU A 429 6.30 24.34 4.35
CA LEU A 429 7.73 24.64 4.41
C LEU A 429 8.25 24.82 5.83
N ARG A 430 7.42 25.27 6.78
CA ARG A 430 7.75 25.31 8.21
C ARG A 430 7.92 23.89 8.75
N LEU A 431 7.02 22.98 8.39
CA LEU A 431 7.05 21.57 8.78
C LEU A 431 8.18 20.82 8.04
N TRP A 432 8.42 21.15 6.78
CA TRP A 432 9.46 20.52 5.97
C TRP A 432 10.18 21.54 5.05
N PRO A 433 11.27 22.18 5.51
CA PRO A 433 11.97 23.20 4.73
C PRO A 433 12.55 22.68 3.40
N GLY A 434 12.90 21.39 3.33
CA GLY A 434 13.43 20.74 2.13
C GLY A 434 12.39 20.38 1.07
N TYR A 435 11.19 20.97 1.07
CA TYR A 435 10.13 20.57 0.14
C TYR A 435 10.19 21.39 -1.15
N ALA A 436 11.04 20.96 -2.10
CA ALA A 436 11.30 21.68 -3.36
C ALA A 436 10.02 22.05 -4.13
N SER A 437 9.04 21.14 -4.24
CA SER A 437 7.79 21.42 -4.94
C SER A 437 6.92 22.47 -4.24
N ALA A 438 6.95 22.53 -2.89
CA ALA A 438 6.26 23.58 -2.14
C ALA A 438 6.91 24.95 -2.36
N HIS A 439 8.26 25.02 -2.38
CA HIS A 439 8.97 26.23 -2.77
C HIS A 439 8.61 26.69 -4.19
N ASN A 440 8.66 25.77 -5.17
CA ASN A 440 8.28 26.08 -6.54
C ASN A 440 6.85 26.64 -6.63
N ASN A 441 5.87 25.99 -6.02
CA ASN A 441 4.49 26.42 -6.14
C ASN A 441 4.22 27.71 -5.36
N LEU A 442 4.83 27.90 -4.20
CA LEU A 442 4.77 29.17 -3.47
C LEU A 442 5.35 30.32 -4.29
N GLY A 443 6.50 30.10 -4.95
CA GLY A 443 7.13 31.09 -5.84
C GLY A 443 6.21 31.57 -6.96
N THR A 444 5.33 30.71 -7.49
CA THR A 444 4.36 31.11 -8.52
C THR A 444 3.26 32.05 -8.02
N LEU A 445 3.08 32.17 -6.71
CA LEU A 445 2.08 33.02 -6.07
C LEU A 445 2.66 34.32 -5.50
N MET A 446 3.99 34.50 -5.55
CA MET A 446 4.61 35.71 -5.04
C MET A 446 4.42 36.87 -6.02
N SER A 447 4.02 38.03 -5.50
CA SER A 447 3.88 39.25 -6.29
C SER A 447 5.23 39.89 -6.62
N SER A 448 6.20 39.79 -5.70
CA SER A 448 7.55 40.28 -5.91
C SER A 448 8.38 39.27 -6.70
N ALA A 449 9.03 39.75 -7.76
CA ALA A 449 9.92 38.94 -8.58
C ALA A 449 11.16 38.46 -7.79
N SER A 450 11.62 39.22 -6.78
CA SER A 450 12.74 38.81 -5.92
C SER A 450 12.37 37.66 -4.99
N GLU A 451 11.17 37.68 -4.41
CA GLU A 451 10.66 36.59 -3.55
C GLU A 451 10.42 35.31 -4.36
N ALA A 452 9.84 35.46 -5.57
CA ALA A 452 9.68 34.36 -6.51
C ALA A 452 11.03 33.73 -6.88
N GLU A 453 12.03 34.56 -7.24
CA GLU A 453 13.40 34.13 -7.52
C GLU A 453 14.02 33.35 -6.36
N ALA A 454 13.90 33.85 -5.13
CA ALA A 454 14.42 33.19 -3.94
C ALA A 454 13.82 31.78 -3.77
N HIS A 455 12.49 31.65 -3.89
CA HIS A 455 11.83 30.35 -3.78
C HIS A 455 12.20 29.38 -4.91
N PHE A 456 12.28 29.82 -6.16
CA PHE A 456 12.72 28.94 -7.25
C PHE A 456 14.18 28.51 -7.09
N ARG A 457 15.06 29.40 -6.62
CA ARG A 457 16.43 29.04 -6.27
C ARG A 457 16.48 28.01 -5.15
N SER A 458 15.73 28.19 -4.07
CA SER A 458 15.63 27.19 -2.99
C SER A 458 15.18 25.83 -3.53
N ALA A 459 14.16 25.80 -4.41
CA ALA A 459 13.70 24.56 -5.03
C ALA A 459 14.80 23.87 -5.86
N ILE A 460 15.59 24.62 -6.62
CA ILE A 460 16.72 24.12 -7.43
C ILE A 460 17.88 23.66 -6.54
N THR A 461 18.20 24.38 -5.46
CA THR A 461 19.24 23.98 -4.50
C THR A 461 18.88 22.65 -3.83
N ILE A 462 17.63 22.49 -3.43
CA ILE A 462 17.13 21.26 -2.81
C ILE A 462 17.05 20.12 -3.84
N SER A 463 16.56 20.40 -5.05
CA SER A 463 16.40 19.44 -6.12
C SER A 463 16.90 20.01 -7.45
N PRO A 464 18.18 19.80 -7.79
CA PRO A 464 18.78 20.35 -9.02
C PRO A 464 18.13 19.86 -10.31
N SER A 465 17.40 18.74 -10.26
CA SER A 465 16.64 18.16 -11.36
C SER A 465 15.18 18.62 -11.44
N HIS A 466 14.76 19.58 -10.61
CA HIS A 466 13.37 20.05 -10.60
C HIS A 466 13.02 20.89 -11.84
N VAL A 467 12.56 20.23 -12.91
CA VAL A 467 12.23 20.78 -14.24
C VAL A 467 11.43 22.08 -14.15
N ASN A 468 10.29 22.06 -13.45
CA ASN A 468 9.40 23.23 -13.33
C ASN A 468 10.06 24.43 -12.64
N ALA A 469 11.03 24.22 -11.75
CA ALA A 469 11.66 25.32 -11.02
C ALA A 469 12.64 26.07 -11.92
N HIS A 470 13.39 25.36 -12.77
CA HIS A 470 14.21 25.96 -13.82
C HIS A 470 13.36 26.76 -14.81
N TYR A 471 12.24 26.18 -15.27
CA TYR A 471 11.32 26.89 -16.16
C TYR A 471 10.77 28.18 -15.53
N ASN A 472 10.25 28.09 -14.31
CA ASN A 472 9.65 29.23 -13.63
C ASN A 472 10.67 30.32 -13.30
N LEU A 473 11.90 29.95 -12.89
CA LEU A 473 12.98 30.91 -12.70
C LEU A 473 13.37 31.61 -14.00
N GLY A 474 13.45 30.88 -15.11
CA GLY A 474 13.69 31.46 -16.43
C GLY A 474 12.62 32.48 -16.83
N GLN A 475 11.35 32.22 -16.50
CA GLN A 475 10.26 33.17 -16.71
C GLN A 475 10.36 34.42 -15.84
N VAL A 476 10.82 34.28 -14.58
CA VAL A 476 11.10 35.44 -13.70
C VAL A 476 12.22 36.29 -14.29
N TYR A 477 13.34 35.70 -14.68
CA TYR A 477 14.45 36.42 -15.30
C TYR A 477 14.04 37.12 -16.60
N ARG A 478 13.22 36.48 -17.43
CA ARG A 478 12.65 37.12 -18.62
C ARG A 478 11.84 38.38 -18.27
N LYS A 479 10.98 38.32 -17.25
CA LYS A 479 10.20 39.48 -16.80
C LYS A 479 11.07 40.60 -16.22
N MET A 480 12.24 40.25 -15.66
CA MET A 480 13.25 41.20 -15.18
C MET A 480 14.21 41.70 -16.28
N ASN A 481 13.99 41.36 -17.56
CA ASN A 481 14.91 41.66 -18.68
C ASN A 481 16.32 41.05 -18.54
N ARG A 482 16.49 40.01 -17.71
CA ARG A 482 17.73 39.24 -17.54
C ARG A 482 17.80 38.10 -18.56
N THR A 483 17.90 38.46 -19.85
CA THR A 483 17.70 37.53 -20.98
C THR A 483 18.68 36.35 -20.99
N LEU A 484 19.97 36.58 -20.75
CA LEU A 484 20.99 35.52 -20.77
C LEU A 484 20.71 34.45 -19.69
N GLU A 485 20.33 34.89 -18.49
CA GLU A 485 20.01 33.98 -17.38
C GLU A 485 18.70 33.25 -17.62
N ALA A 486 17.71 33.92 -18.25
CA ALA A 486 16.46 33.28 -18.66
C ALA A 486 16.73 32.12 -19.63
N VAL A 487 17.54 32.35 -20.66
CA VAL A 487 17.93 31.32 -21.64
C VAL A 487 18.64 30.16 -20.95
N ALA A 488 19.63 30.43 -20.09
CA ALA A 488 20.37 29.40 -19.38
C ALA A 488 19.47 28.48 -18.53
N MET A 489 18.48 29.05 -17.84
CA MET A 489 17.52 28.27 -17.04
C MET A 489 16.56 27.46 -17.91
N LEU A 490 16.06 28.03 -19.01
CA LEU A 490 15.17 27.33 -19.94
C LEU A 490 15.89 26.18 -20.66
N GLU A 491 17.14 26.36 -21.07
CA GLU A 491 17.96 25.26 -21.60
C GLU A 491 18.22 24.19 -20.55
N ARG A 492 18.43 24.56 -19.27
CA ARG A 492 18.57 23.57 -18.20
C ARG A 492 17.29 22.77 -18.01
N CYS A 493 16.12 23.42 -18.09
CA CYS A 493 14.82 22.74 -18.11
C CYS A 493 14.74 21.72 -19.24
N LEU A 494 15.13 22.10 -20.46
CA LEU A 494 15.09 21.20 -21.63
C LEU A 494 16.14 20.09 -21.60
N ARG A 495 17.29 20.29 -20.94
CA ARG A 495 18.25 19.21 -20.68
C ARG A 495 17.71 18.16 -19.71
N LEU A 496 16.85 18.58 -18.77
CA LEU A 496 16.22 17.67 -17.80
C LEU A 496 14.98 16.98 -18.39
N ASP A 497 14.21 17.69 -19.21
CA ASP A 497 13.06 17.16 -19.94
C ASP A 497 13.01 17.78 -21.34
N THR A 498 13.47 17.02 -22.33
CA THR A 498 13.54 17.45 -23.74
C THR A 498 12.17 17.69 -24.36
N SER A 499 11.12 17.11 -23.77
CA SER A 499 9.73 17.20 -24.23
C SER A 499 8.95 18.36 -23.64
N TYR A 500 9.56 19.17 -22.76
CA TYR A 500 8.90 20.26 -22.04
C TYR A 500 8.53 21.44 -22.97
N SER A 501 7.39 21.32 -23.65
CA SER A 501 6.93 22.26 -24.69
C SER A 501 6.87 23.73 -24.25
N PRO A 502 6.46 24.08 -23.00
CA PRO A 502 6.42 25.46 -22.57
C PRO A 502 7.79 26.16 -22.60
N ALA A 503 8.89 25.44 -22.38
CA ALA A 503 10.24 26.02 -22.41
C ALA A 503 10.68 26.36 -23.84
N HIS A 504 10.39 25.49 -24.82
CA HIS A 504 10.63 25.75 -26.25
C HIS A 504 9.94 27.02 -26.73
N LEU A 505 8.67 27.21 -26.36
CA LEU A 505 7.90 28.39 -26.75
C LEU A 505 8.47 29.70 -26.19
N VAL A 506 9.01 29.67 -24.97
CA VAL A 506 9.61 30.87 -24.36
C VAL A 506 10.98 31.15 -25.00
N LEU A 507 11.79 30.13 -25.25
CA LEU A 507 13.08 30.30 -25.93
C LEU A 507 12.91 30.86 -27.35
N ALA A 508 11.93 30.36 -28.12
CA ALA A 508 11.63 30.88 -29.45
C ALA A 508 11.23 32.38 -29.45
N LYS A 509 10.62 32.87 -28.37
CA LYS A 509 10.30 34.29 -28.21
C LYS A 509 11.51 35.13 -27.81
N LEU A 510 12.47 34.55 -27.10
CA LEU A 510 13.71 35.21 -26.68
C LEU A 510 14.77 35.24 -27.80
N HIS A 511 14.72 34.24 -28.69
CA HIS A 511 15.50 34.15 -29.91
C HIS A 511 14.57 34.20 -31.12
N PRO A 512 14.07 35.38 -31.53
CA PRO A 512 13.38 35.46 -32.80
C PRO A 512 14.33 34.92 -33.90
N PRO A 513 13.84 34.10 -34.84
CA PRO A 513 14.67 33.60 -35.93
C PRO A 513 15.31 34.79 -36.62
N SER A 514 16.64 34.75 -36.77
CA SER A 514 17.32 35.81 -37.51
C SER A 514 16.74 35.83 -38.93
N ILE A 515 16.20 36.96 -39.34
CA ILE A 515 15.69 37.18 -40.70
C ILE A 515 16.82 37.05 -41.75
N ALA A 516 18.08 36.90 -41.31
CA ALA A 516 19.26 36.81 -42.14
C ALA A 516 19.46 35.45 -42.85
N SER A 517 18.67 34.40 -42.58
CA SER A 517 18.81 33.10 -43.26
C SER A 517 17.77 32.85 -44.37
N VAL A 518 16.88 33.80 -44.67
CA VAL A 518 15.87 33.66 -45.75
C VAL A 518 16.29 34.37 -47.04
N SER A 519 17.34 35.21 -47.03
CA SER A 519 17.74 36.02 -48.19
C SER A 519 18.94 35.47 -48.99
N ARG A 520 19.31 34.19 -48.87
CA ARG A 520 20.45 33.59 -49.61
C ARG A 520 20.10 32.45 -50.58
N THR A 521 18.84 32.28 -50.93
CA THR A 521 18.40 31.25 -51.90
C THR A 521 17.54 31.82 -53.04
N GLN A 522 17.77 33.08 -53.42
CA GLN A 522 17.33 33.60 -54.72
C GLN A 522 18.37 34.56 -55.27
N THR A 523 19.36 34.04 -56.00
CA THR A 523 19.95 34.71 -57.18
C THR A 523 20.91 33.75 -57.88
N VAL A 524 20.50 33.40 -59.11
CA VAL A 524 21.22 32.85 -60.27
C VAL A 524 21.65 31.38 -60.19
#